data_AF-A0A3N5FZJ0-F1
#
_entry.id   AF-A0A3N5FZJ0-F1
#
_cell.length_a   1.000
_cell.length_b   1.000
_cell.length_c   1.000
_cell.angle_alpha   90.00
_cell.angle_beta   90.00
_cell.angle_gamma   90.00
#
_symmetry.space_group_name_H-M   'P 1'
#
loop_
_entity.id
_entity.type
_entity.pdbx_description
1 polymer ?
#
loop_
_entity_poly.entity_id
_entity_poly.type
_entity_poly.pdbx_seq_one_letter_code
_entity_poly.pdbx_strand_id
1 'polypeptide(L)'
;MHDHAKIRGIEESALLRSPKDTSALSLQPEHLCFFMEQKVSLMTRYLSITKSIKETLMLKNEINLLKFLSKRQDCINMIQKTDLSIQKLMNAGADELSRITDELKSSLDGYLQGIKSLLEQIAPIDAEVMVMVEEESRDIKAELLKISNGRHGAKSYGNRGTYNPRYLDAKR
;
A
#
# COMPACT_ATOMS: atom_id res chain seq x y z
N MET A 1 -63.43 -0.89 -54.25
CA MET A 1 -62.98 -0.43 -55.59
C MET A 1 -62.21 0.86 -55.38
N HIS A 2 -61.08 1.03 -56.08
CA HIS A 2 -59.98 1.99 -55.87
C HIS A 2 -59.03 1.63 -54.72
N ASP A 3 -57.69 1.66 -54.85
CA ASP A 3 -56.84 1.93 -56.02
C ASP A 3 -55.43 1.39 -55.78
N HIS A 4 -54.74 1.18 -56.90
CA HIS A 4 -53.42 0.61 -57.08
C HIS A 4 -52.25 1.55 -56.70
N ALA A 5 -51.19 0.90 -56.22
CA ALA A 5 -49.78 1.08 -56.60
C ALA A 5 -48.99 2.33 -56.16
N LYS A 6 -47.82 2.07 -55.55
CA LYS A 6 -46.44 2.49 -55.91
C LYS A 6 -45.51 2.17 -54.72
N ILE A 7 -44.24 1.79 -54.79
CA ILE A 7 -43.24 1.41 -55.80
C ILE A 7 -42.10 0.77 -54.97
N ARG A 8 -41.45 -0.27 -55.49
CA ARG A 8 -40.21 -0.85 -54.93
C ARG A 8 -39.03 0.09 -55.19
N GLY A 9 -38.08 0.10 -54.27
CA GLY A 9 -36.72 0.53 -54.57
C GLY A 9 -36.06 1.23 -53.39
N ILE A 10 -35.14 0.52 -52.73
CA ILE A 10 -33.75 0.91 -52.49
C ILE A 10 -33.20 -0.09 -51.46
N GLU A 11 -32.55 -1.14 -52.00
CA GLU A 11 -31.53 -1.90 -51.31
C GLU A 11 -30.30 -0.99 -51.18
N GLU A 12 -29.92 -0.60 -49.97
CA GLU A 12 -28.54 -0.22 -49.57
C GLU A 12 -28.56 0.23 -48.11
N SER A 13 -28.48 -0.70 -47.17
CA SER A 13 -28.39 -0.36 -45.73
C SER A 13 -27.76 -1.49 -44.92
N ALA A 14 -26.53 -1.91 -45.24
CA ALA A 14 -25.72 -2.73 -44.33
C ALA A 14 -24.25 -2.83 -44.79
N LEU A 15 -23.57 -1.69 -44.95
CA LEU A 15 -22.10 -1.66 -45.02
C LEU A 15 -21.54 -0.98 -43.79
N LEU A 16 -20.98 -1.82 -42.91
CA LEU A 16 -19.90 -1.58 -41.97
C LEU A 16 -19.59 -0.10 -41.65
N ARG A 17 -20.13 0.39 -40.53
CA ARG A 17 -19.41 1.37 -39.71
C ARG A 17 -18.71 0.63 -38.57
N SER A 18 -17.42 0.42 -38.78
CA SER A 18 -16.45 0.08 -37.75
C SER A 18 -16.55 1.07 -36.57
N PRO A 19 -16.50 0.63 -35.31
CA PRO A 19 -16.38 1.52 -34.18
C PRO A 19 -14.93 1.98 -34.08
N LYS A 20 -14.60 3.07 -34.78
CA LYS A 20 -13.39 3.88 -34.52
C LYS A 20 -13.79 5.11 -33.72
N ASP A 21 -14.33 4.89 -32.53
CA ASP A 21 -14.37 5.91 -31.48
C ASP A 21 -13.57 5.38 -30.30
N THR A 22 -12.26 5.21 -30.52
CA THR A 22 -11.29 5.40 -29.45
C THR A 22 -11.10 6.90 -29.34
N SER A 23 -12.05 7.54 -28.65
CA SER A 23 -11.88 8.90 -28.16
C SER A 23 -10.58 8.91 -27.35
N ALA A 24 -9.61 9.67 -27.86
CA ALA A 24 -8.48 10.11 -27.07
C ALA A 24 -9.02 10.66 -25.75
N LEU A 25 -8.56 10.11 -24.62
CA LEU A 25 -8.76 10.76 -23.33
C LEU A 25 -8.04 12.11 -23.40
N SER A 26 -8.74 13.16 -23.81
CA SER A 26 -8.29 14.54 -23.65
C SER A 26 -8.03 14.77 -22.16
N LEU A 27 -6.98 15.50 -21.83
CA LEU A 27 -6.66 15.85 -20.46
C LEU A 27 -7.74 16.78 -19.89
N GLN A 28 -8.80 16.23 -19.29
CA GLN A 28 -9.79 17.03 -18.59
C GLN A 28 -9.21 17.44 -17.23
N PRO A 29 -9.00 18.75 -16.96
CA PRO A 29 -8.47 19.28 -15.70
C PRO A 29 -9.11 18.68 -14.44
N GLU A 30 -10.42 18.44 -14.52
CA GLU A 30 -11.26 17.91 -13.45
C GLU A 30 -10.82 16.51 -13.01
N HIS A 31 -10.38 15.66 -13.94
CA HIS A 31 -9.91 14.31 -13.64
C HIS A 31 -8.58 14.33 -12.86
N LEU A 32 -7.69 15.27 -13.18
CA LEU A 32 -6.42 15.39 -12.47
C LEU A 32 -6.64 15.86 -11.03
N CYS A 33 -7.47 16.88 -10.81
CA CYS A 33 -7.86 17.33 -9.47
C CYS A 33 -8.50 16.20 -8.66
N PHE A 34 -9.41 15.42 -9.27
CA PHE A 34 -10.04 14.28 -8.62
C PHE A 34 -9.04 13.22 -8.13
N PHE A 35 -8.03 12.88 -8.94
CA PHE A 35 -7.00 11.94 -8.51
C PHE A 35 -6.07 12.52 -7.45
N MET A 36 -5.77 13.82 -7.52
CA MET A 36 -4.96 14.50 -6.50
C MET A 36 -5.68 14.56 -5.15
N GLU A 37 -6.96 14.87 -5.15
CA GLU A 37 -7.81 14.85 -3.94
C GLU A 37 -7.89 13.44 -3.35
N GLN A 38 -8.12 12.43 -4.18
CA GLN A 38 -8.07 11.03 -3.74
C GLN A 38 -6.72 10.67 -3.12
N LYS A 39 -5.61 11.10 -3.73
CA LYS A 39 -4.27 10.85 -3.21
C LYS A 39 -4.07 11.48 -1.83
N VAL A 40 -4.53 12.72 -1.63
CA VAL A 40 -4.48 13.39 -0.32
C VAL A 40 -5.31 12.63 0.73
N SER A 41 -6.52 12.19 0.37
CA SER A 41 -7.38 11.40 1.27
C SER A 41 -6.71 10.07 1.67
N LEU A 42 -6.12 9.36 0.70
CA LEU A 42 -5.37 8.12 0.95
C LEU A 42 -4.13 8.35 1.82
N MET A 43 -3.36 9.42 1.58
CA MET A 43 -2.21 9.77 2.41
C MET A 43 -2.60 10.12 3.84
N THR A 44 -3.73 10.82 4.03
CA THR A 44 -4.28 11.12 5.36
C THR A 44 -4.68 9.83 6.09
N ARG A 45 -5.32 8.90 5.37
CA ARG A 45 -5.66 7.58 5.91
C ARG A 45 -4.40 6.77 6.25
N TYR A 46 -3.36 6.82 5.43
CA TYR A 46 -2.08 6.18 5.70
C TYR A 46 -1.47 6.68 7.00
N LEU A 47 -1.38 8.01 7.17
CA LEU A 47 -0.90 8.64 8.41
C LEU A 47 -1.68 8.17 9.63
N SER A 48 -3.01 8.12 9.56
CA SER A 48 -3.85 7.62 10.65
C SER A 48 -3.55 6.16 10.99
N ILE A 49 -3.40 5.28 10.00
CA ILE A 49 -3.05 3.88 10.22
C ILE A 49 -1.66 3.75 10.86
N THR A 50 -0.67 4.51 10.37
CA THR A 50 0.68 4.51 10.94
C THR A 50 0.68 4.95 12.41
N LYS A 51 -0.11 5.97 12.78
CA LYS A 51 -0.30 6.37 14.19
C LYS A 51 -0.92 5.24 15.02
N SER A 52 -1.96 4.57 14.52
CA SER A 52 -2.56 3.42 15.22
C SER A 52 -1.59 2.24 15.38
N ILE A 53 -0.72 1.98 14.40
CA ILE A 53 0.33 0.96 14.52
C ILE A 53 1.29 1.34 15.66
N LYS A 54 1.77 2.59 15.68
CA LYS A 54 2.63 3.10 16.74
C LYS A 54 1.99 2.91 18.12
N GLU A 55 0.76 3.38 18.29
CA GLU A 55 0.02 3.24 19.56
C GLU A 55 -0.14 1.78 19.98
N THR A 56 -0.44 0.90 19.02
CA THR A 56 -0.60 -0.54 19.27
C THR A 56 0.70 -1.18 19.74
N LEU A 57 1.84 -0.80 19.16
CA LEU A 57 3.16 -1.25 19.58
C LEU A 57 3.52 -0.72 20.98
N MET A 58 3.25 0.55 21.27
CA MET A 58 3.49 1.13 22.60
C MET A 58 2.66 0.44 23.70
N LEU A 59 1.43 0.05 23.38
CA LEU A 59 0.54 -0.67 24.30
C LEU A 59 0.81 -2.18 24.36
N LYS A 60 1.76 -2.70 23.56
CA LYS A 60 2.04 -4.14 23.40
C LYS A 60 0.78 -4.98 23.11
N ASN A 61 -0.17 -4.42 22.38
CA ASN A 61 -1.44 -5.08 22.06
C ASN A 61 -1.41 -5.70 20.65
N GLU A 62 -0.86 -6.90 20.54
CA GLU A 62 -0.59 -7.52 19.23
C GLU A 62 -1.86 -7.91 18.43
N ILE A 63 -3.03 -8.01 19.08
CA ILE A 63 -4.27 -8.54 18.49
C ILE A 63 -4.69 -7.73 17.25
N ASN A 64 -4.48 -6.41 17.27
CA ASN A 64 -4.89 -5.53 16.18
C ASN A 64 -3.78 -5.19 15.18
N LEU A 65 -2.53 -5.57 15.47
CA LEU A 65 -1.38 -5.15 14.67
C LEU A 65 -1.45 -5.67 13.23
N LEU A 66 -1.74 -6.96 13.05
CA LEU A 66 -1.89 -7.58 11.73
C LEU A 66 -2.98 -6.90 10.89
N LYS A 67 -4.10 -6.53 11.53
CA LYS A 67 -5.21 -5.82 10.88
C LYS A 67 -4.77 -4.43 10.39
N PHE A 68 -4.00 -3.69 11.19
CA PHE A 68 -3.48 -2.39 10.77
C PHE A 68 -2.43 -2.50 9.67
N LEU A 69 -1.54 -3.50 9.73
CA LEU A 69 -0.55 -3.76 8.67
C LEU A 69 -1.22 -4.09 7.33
N SER A 70 -2.24 -4.96 7.34
CA SER A 70 -3.03 -5.26 6.13
C SER A 70 -3.68 -4.00 5.56
N LYS A 71 -4.35 -3.20 6.40
CA LYS A 71 -4.94 -1.92 5.97
C LYS A 71 -3.91 -0.94 5.42
N ARG A 72 -2.70 -0.90 6.00
CA ARG A 72 -1.60 -0.05 5.52
C ARG A 72 -1.16 -0.49 4.13
N GLN A 73 -0.99 -1.80 3.90
CA GLN A 73 -0.63 -2.34 2.59
C GLN A 73 -1.70 -2.06 1.54
N ASP A 74 -2.99 -2.20 1.87
CA ASP A 74 -4.08 -1.85 0.97
C ASP A 74 -4.03 -0.37 0.58
N CYS A 75 -3.71 0.50 1.54
CA CYS A 75 -3.55 1.93 1.32
C CYS A 75 -2.38 2.24 0.38
N ILE A 76 -1.24 1.57 0.54
CA ILE A 76 -0.08 1.68 -0.38
C ILE A 76 -0.49 1.28 -1.79
N ASN A 77 -1.15 0.14 -1.94
CA ASN A 77 -1.59 -0.37 -3.24
C ASN A 77 -2.55 0.61 -3.93
N MET A 78 -3.45 1.25 -3.17
CA MET A 78 -4.36 2.27 -3.71
C MET A 78 -3.61 3.55 -4.13
N ILE A 79 -2.66 4.03 -3.32
CA ILE A 79 -1.83 5.20 -3.66
C ILE A 79 -1.05 4.93 -4.95
N GLN A 80 -0.42 3.76 -5.08
CA GLN A 80 0.31 3.37 -6.29
C GLN A 80 -0.58 3.34 -7.52
N LYS A 81 -1.81 2.82 -7.41
CA LYS A 81 -2.78 2.84 -8.52
C LYS A 81 -3.18 4.26 -8.91
N THR A 82 -3.41 5.13 -7.93
CA THR A 82 -3.72 6.54 -8.16
C THR A 82 -2.55 7.25 -8.85
N ASP A 83 -1.32 6.98 -8.42
CA ASP A 83 -0.10 7.54 -9.02
C ASP A 83 0.06 7.12 -10.48
N LEU A 84 -0.19 5.84 -10.80
CA LEU A 84 -0.20 5.36 -12.18
C LEU A 84 -1.29 6.05 -13.02
N SER A 85 -2.47 6.32 -12.45
CA SER A 85 -3.53 7.05 -13.16
C SER A 85 -3.15 8.51 -13.42
N ILE A 86 -2.54 9.18 -12.45
CA ILE A 86 -2.02 10.55 -12.61
C ILE A 86 -0.93 10.57 -13.70
N GLN A 87 0.03 9.65 -13.65
CA GLN A 87 1.08 9.55 -14.67
C GLN A 87 0.53 9.32 -16.08
N LYS A 88 -0.46 8.42 -16.22
CA LYS A 88 -1.12 8.17 -17.51
C LYS A 88 -1.79 9.43 -18.05
N LEU A 89 -2.50 10.18 -17.20
CA LEU A 89 -3.12 11.45 -17.60
C LEU A 89 -2.05 12.46 -18.04
N MET A 90 -1.03 12.68 -17.22
CA MET A 90 0.05 13.62 -17.53
C MET A 90 0.77 13.28 -18.85
N ASN A 91 0.99 12.00 -19.12
CA ASN A 91 1.64 11.55 -20.36
C ASN A 91 0.72 11.65 -21.58
N ALA A 92 -0.58 11.41 -21.42
CA ALA A 92 -1.56 11.50 -22.51
C ALA A 92 -1.83 12.94 -22.94
N GLY A 93 -1.69 13.91 -22.02
CA GLY A 93 -1.96 15.32 -22.27
C GLY A 93 -0.74 16.23 -22.15
N ALA A 94 0.48 15.73 -22.37
CA ALA A 94 1.70 16.53 -22.19
C ALA A 94 1.69 17.84 -23.01
N ASP A 95 1.15 17.80 -24.22
CA ASP A 95 0.99 18.99 -25.08
C ASP A 95 -0.12 19.93 -24.59
N GLU A 96 -1.18 19.38 -23.97
CA GLU A 96 -2.32 20.12 -23.39
C GLU A 96 -2.00 20.72 -22.01
N LEU A 97 -1.03 20.16 -21.29
CA LEU A 97 -0.56 20.62 -19.98
C LEU A 97 -0.04 22.07 -20.02
N SER A 98 0.51 22.48 -21.17
CA SER A 98 0.99 23.85 -21.43
C SER A 98 -0.14 24.88 -21.49
N ARG A 99 -1.40 24.44 -21.68
CA ARG A 99 -2.61 25.26 -21.79
C ARG A 99 -3.42 25.33 -20.50
N ILE A 100 -2.89 24.78 -19.41
CA ILE A 100 -3.55 24.79 -18.11
C ILE A 100 -3.66 26.23 -17.57
N THR A 101 -4.86 26.57 -17.09
CA THR A 101 -5.14 27.86 -16.44
C THR A 101 -4.36 28.03 -15.14
N ASP A 102 -4.02 29.26 -14.78
CA ASP A 102 -3.28 29.53 -13.54
C ASP A 102 -4.05 29.10 -12.28
N GLU A 103 -5.39 29.09 -12.33
CA GLU A 103 -6.25 28.55 -11.26
C GLU A 103 -6.00 27.05 -11.02
N LEU A 104 -5.91 26.25 -12.07
CA LEU A 104 -5.64 24.82 -11.94
C LEU A 104 -4.21 24.57 -11.42
N LYS A 105 -3.23 25.36 -11.87
CA LYS A 105 -1.85 25.27 -11.34
C LYS A 105 -1.81 25.56 -9.84
N SER A 106 -2.51 26.60 -9.39
CA SER A 106 -2.62 26.95 -7.97
C SER A 106 -3.26 25.82 -7.15
N SER A 107 -4.33 25.22 -7.66
CA SER A 107 -4.99 24.06 -7.04
C SER A 107 -4.04 22.86 -6.91
N LEU A 108 -3.32 22.53 -7.99
CA LEU A 108 -2.34 21.44 -7.99
C LEU A 108 -1.19 21.69 -7.01
N ASP A 109 -0.67 22.92 -6.96
CA ASP A 109 0.37 23.28 -5.99
C ASP A 109 -0.12 23.12 -4.55
N GLY A 110 -1.37 23.52 -4.26
CA GLY A 110 -2.02 23.28 -2.98
C GLY A 110 -2.08 21.80 -2.60
N TYR A 111 -2.48 20.93 -3.52
CA TYR A 111 -2.48 19.48 -3.29
C TYR A 111 -1.07 18.93 -3.07
N LEU A 112 -0.07 19.38 -3.85
CA LEU A 112 1.32 18.94 -3.72
C LEU A 112 1.93 19.36 -2.38
N GLN A 113 1.68 20.60 -1.93
CA GLN A 113 2.08 21.07 -0.61
C GLN A 113 1.39 20.27 0.50
N GLY A 114 0.11 19.96 0.35
CA GLY A 114 -0.62 19.10 1.28
C GLY A 114 -0.01 17.70 1.39
N ILE A 115 0.30 17.08 0.24
CA ILE A 115 0.97 15.77 0.20
C ILE A 115 2.36 15.85 0.85
N LYS A 116 3.14 16.90 0.55
CA LYS A 116 4.45 17.11 1.14
C LYS A 116 4.37 17.21 2.66
N SER A 117 3.45 18.02 3.19
CA SER A 117 3.23 18.15 4.63
C SER A 117 2.83 16.83 5.29
N LEU A 118 2.01 16.01 4.62
CA LEU A 118 1.64 14.68 5.11
C LEU A 118 2.86 13.75 5.17
N LEU A 119 3.71 13.75 4.13
CA LEU A 119 4.94 12.95 4.11
C LEU A 119 5.92 13.36 5.21
N GLU A 120 6.08 14.66 5.46
CA GLU A 120 6.91 15.20 6.54
C GLU A 120 6.41 14.75 7.93
N GLN A 121 5.09 14.59 8.10
CA GLN A 121 4.50 14.04 9.33
C GLN A 121 4.64 12.52 9.45
N ILE A 122 4.50 11.80 8.33
CA ILE A 122 4.58 10.33 8.31
C ILE A 122 6.01 9.86 8.60
N ALA A 123 7.01 10.49 7.99
CA ALA A 123 8.41 10.07 8.05
C ALA A 123 8.95 9.81 9.48
N PRO A 124 8.82 10.74 10.46
CA PRO A 124 9.31 10.49 11.81
C PRO A 124 8.54 9.36 12.51
N ILE A 125 7.22 9.25 12.31
CA ILE A 125 6.41 8.21 12.94
C ILE A 125 6.79 6.84 12.39
N ASP A 126 6.98 6.72 11.08
CA ASP A 126 7.44 5.48 10.45
C ASP A 126 8.83 5.06 10.95
N ALA A 127 9.76 6.02 11.10
CA ALA A 127 11.07 5.74 11.66
C ALA A 127 10.99 5.20 13.09
N GLU A 128 10.17 5.82 13.95
CA GLU A 128 9.95 5.35 15.31
C GLU A 128 9.32 3.95 15.35
N VAL A 129 8.32 3.68 14.50
CA VAL A 129 7.70 2.35 14.38
C VAL A 129 8.74 1.29 14.00
N MET A 130 9.64 1.60 13.06
CA MET A 130 10.70 0.69 12.67
C MET A 130 11.65 0.38 13.83
N VAL A 131 12.06 1.39 14.59
CA VAL A 131 12.92 1.22 15.78
C VAL A 131 12.24 0.32 16.82
N MET A 132 10.96 0.55 17.12
CA MET A 132 10.20 -0.28 18.06
C MET A 132 10.12 -1.75 17.62
N VAL A 133 9.89 -2.00 16.33
CA VAL A 133 9.85 -3.37 15.78
C VAL A 133 11.22 -4.04 15.83
N GLU A 134 12.29 -3.30 15.56
CA GLU A 134 13.67 -3.81 15.65
C GLU A 134 14.08 -4.15 17.09
N GLU A 135 13.66 -3.35 18.06
CA GLU A 135 13.83 -3.62 19.49
C GLU A 135 13.11 -4.91 19.90
N GLU A 136 11.81 -5.01 19.60
CA GLU A 136 11.03 -6.19 19.95
C GLU A 136 11.58 -7.46 19.26
N SER A 137 12.05 -7.34 18.00
CA SER A 137 12.71 -8.45 17.30
C SER A 137 13.99 -8.91 18.00
N ARG A 138 14.79 -7.99 18.56
CA ARG A 138 16.00 -8.32 19.31
C ARG A 138 15.66 -9.01 20.63
N ASP A 139 14.64 -8.54 21.33
CA ASP A 139 14.19 -9.13 22.60
C ASP A 139 13.66 -10.55 22.40
N ILE A 140 12.83 -10.78 21.38
CA ILE A 140 12.36 -12.12 21.00
C ILE A 140 13.53 -13.05 20.69
N LYS A 141 14.53 -12.58 19.93
CA LYS A 141 15.74 -13.38 19.62
C LYS A 141 16.51 -13.74 20.88
N ALA A 142 16.66 -12.80 21.82
CA ALA A 142 17.35 -13.04 23.08
C ALA A 142 16.63 -14.11 23.92
N GLU A 143 15.30 -14.04 24.02
CA GLU A 143 14.49 -15.03 24.73
C GLU A 143 14.56 -16.41 24.07
N LEU A 144 14.48 -16.49 22.74
CA LEU A 144 14.66 -17.74 22.00
C LEU A 144 16.04 -18.37 22.25
N LEU A 145 17.09 -17.55 22.31
CA LEU A 145 18.45 -18.01 22.62
C LEU A 145 18.53 -18.57 24.05
N LYS A 146 17.92 -17.90 25.04
CA LYS A 146 17.86 -18.39 26.42
C LYS A 146 17.15 -19.75 26.50
N ILE A 147 16.00 -19.89 25.84
CA ILE A 147 15.25 -21.15 25.78
C ILE A 147 16.08 -22.25 25.11
N SER A 148 16.74 -21.94 23.99
CA SER A 148 17.60 -22.89 23.27
C SER A 148 18.76 -23.38 24.16
N ASN A 149 19.46 -22.46 24.82
CA ASN A 149 20.55 -22.76 25.73
C ASN A 149 20.08 -23.59 26.93
N GLY A 150 18.92 -23.24 27.51
CA GLY A 150 18.28 -24.03 28.57
C GLY A 150 17.96 -25.45 28.13
N ARG A 151 17.39 -25.64 26.93
CA ARG A 151 17.14 -26.97 26.36
C ARG A 151 18.42 -27.76 26.12
N HIS A 152 19.48 -27.12 25.62
CA HIS A 152 20.77 -27.77 25.40
C HIS A 152 21.42 -28.20 26.73
N GLY A 153 21.37 -27.34 27.75
CA GLY A 153 21.80 -27.67 29.11
C GLY A 153 21.03 -28.86 29.68
N ALA A 154 19.70 -28.82 29.65
CA ALA A 154 18.85 -29.91 30.15
C ALA A 154 19.12 -31.25 29.44
N LYS A 155 19.29 -31.25 28.11
CA LYS A 155 19.69 -32.45 27.36
C LYS A 155 21.06 -32.99 27.80
N SER A 156 22.04 -32.10 28.02
CA SER A 156 23.38 -32.48 28.47
C SER A 156 23.40 -33.08 29.88
N TYR A 157 22.52 -32.63 30.79
CA TYR A 157 22.34 -33.26 32.11
C TYR A 157 21.55 -34.58 32.02
N GLY A 158 20.52 -34.67 31.17
CA GLY A 158 19.76 -35.90 30.95
C GLY A 158 20.57 -37.03 30.32
N ASN A 159 21.52 -36.71 29.43
CA ASN A 159 22.44 -37.69 28.84
C ASN A 159 23.55 -38.17 29.79
N ARG A 160 23.72 -37.57 30.99
CA ARG A 160 24.66 -38.07 32.01
C ARG A 160 24.10 -39.26 32.81
N GLY A 161 22.85 -39.66 32.59
CA GLY A 161 22.24 -40.85 33.20
C GLY A 161 22.79 -42.19 32.71
N THR A 162 23.62 -42.23 31.66
CA THR A 162 24.27 -43.44 31.14
C THR A 162 25.75 -43.54 31.43
N TYR A 163 26.36 -42.53 32.07
CA TYR A 163 27.71 -42.62 32.58
C TYR A 163 27.66 -43.01 34.05
N ASN A 164 27.98 -44.27 34.32
CA ASN A 164 28.27 -44.76 35.66
C ASN A 164 29.28 -43.79 36.31
N PRO A 165 28.93 -43.03 37.37
CA PRO A 165 29.93 -42.24 38.05
C PRO A 165 30.94 -43.24 38.57
N ARG A 166 32.17 -43.22 38.02
CA ARG A 166 33.30 -43.82 38.71
C ARG A 166 33.40 -43.04 40.00
N TYR A 167 32.78 -43.58 41.04
CA TYR A 167 33.00 -43.19 42.41
C TYR A 167 34.51 -43.04 42.54
N LEU A 168 34.91 -41.85 42.96
CA LEU A 168 36.24 -41.57 43.44
C LEU A 168 36.69 -42.80 44.21
N ASP A 169 37.70 -43.47 43.66
CA ASP A 169 38.39 -44.60 44.26
C ASP A 169 39.11 -44.02 45.50
N ALA A 170 38.33 -43.77 46.55
CA ALA A 170 38.79 -43.37 47.86
C ALA A 170 39.40 -44.61 48.51
N LYS A 171 40.56 -45.01 48.00
CA LYS A 171 41.41 -45.98 48.67
C LYS A 171 42.03 -45.30 49.89
N ARG A 172 41.61 -45.82 51.04
CA ARG A 172 42.26 -45.69 52.35
C ARG A 172 43.74 -46.04 52.27
#